data_AF-A0A2R6G369-F1
#
_entry.id   AF-A0A2R6G369-F1
#
_cell.length_a   1.000
_cell.length_b   1.000
_cell.length_c   1.000
_cell.angle_alpha   90.00
_cell.angle_beta   90.00
_cell.angle_gamma   90.00
#
_symmetry.space_group_name_H-M   'P 1'
#
loop_
_entity.id
_entity.type
_entity.pdbx_description
1 polymer ?
#
loop_
_entity_poly.entity_id
_entity_poly.type
_entity_poly.pdbx_seq_one_letter_code
_entity_poly.pdbx_strand_id
1 'polypeptide(L)'
;MDNRGVSEVLGFVLVFSMITATVALVYVSGIPALQERRDAERVDNAERAFDVLADNVNDIYQGNAPSRATEISLDDARLAFGAPTTMRVTVTSLSPTPVYETSFRPIVYSAGTRTEIAYEGGAVIRADPGNPENAIVKRDPPMVFADDSGNGTALIPFLGTRPAGDGSAVGGSTTVLVRTVGATPTVENVSLTDGPYTLNYTIETTPERANAWRDFFDGEVPAPLKKDCPVAGTPDGVVACEIEVDRLIVTATGIDVTFN
;
A
#
# COMPACT_ATOMS: atom_id res chain seq x y z
N MET A 1 -76.52 9.00 10.68
CA MET A 1 -75.72 10.01 9.95
C MET A 1 -74.21 9.70 10.06
N ASP A 2 -73.82 8.45 10.29
CA ASP A 2 -72.43 8.08 10.68
C ASP A 2 -71.46 7.73 9.55
N ASN A 3 -71.93 7.50 8.31
CA ASN A 3 -71.03 7.08 7.23
C ASN A 3 -70.07 8.17 6.72
N ARG A 4 -70.28 9.45 7.05
CA ARG A 4 -69.38 10.54 6.62
C ARG A 4 -68.11 10.64 7.47
N GLY A 5 -68.20 10.35 8.78
CA GLY A 5 -67.03 10.37 9.67
C GLY A 5 -66.06 9.21 9.42
N VAL A 6 -66.58 8.06 8.99
CA VAL A 6 -65.75 6.86 8.70
C VAL A 6 -64.93 7.04 7.42
N SER A 7 -65.48 7.68 6.37
CA SER A 7 -64.75 7.93 5.12
C SER A 7 -63.60 8.93 5.28
N GLU A 8 -63.75 9.93 6.15
CA GLU A 8 -62.70 10.90 6.44
C GLU A 8 -61.51 10.25 7.15
N VAL A 9 -61.77 9.41 8.15
CA VAL A 9 -60.73 8.66 8.88
C VAL A 9 -60.04 7.64 7.96
N LEU A 10 -60.80 6.93 7.11
CA LEU A 10 -60.22 6.00 6.12
C LEU A 10 -59.31 6.73 5.12
N GLY A 11 -59.72 7.90 4.63
CA GLY A 11 -58.89 8.72 3.76
C GLY A 11 -57.59 9.14 4.41
N PHE A 12 -57.65 9.59 5.68
CA PHE A 12 -56.46 9.95 6.45
C PHE A 12 -55.51 8.77 6.65
N VAL A 13 -56.02 7.59 7.05
CA VAL A 13 -55.20 6.38 7.25
C VAL A 13 -54.55 5.91 5.95
N LEU A 14 -55.27 5.99 4.82
CA LEU A 14 -54.72 5.64 3.52
C LEU A 14 -53.59 6.59 3.09
N VAL A 15 -53.78 7.90 3.24
CA VAL A 15 -52.74 8.87 2.90
C VAL A 15 -51.54 8.72 3.83
N PHE A 16 -51.77 8.57 5.14
CA PHE A 16 -50.69 8.39 6.11
C PHE A 16 -49.89 7.11 5.85
N SER A 17 -50.56 5.99 5.54
CA SER A 17 -49.88 4.73 5.21
C SER A 17 -49.09 4.83 3.91
N MET A 18 -49.59 5.54 2.90
CA MET A 18 -48.87 5.81 1.65
C MET A 18 -47.61 6.67 1.87
N ILE A 19 -47.72 7.74 2.67
CA ILE A 19 -46.56 8.58 3.04
C ILE A 19 -45.55 7.75 3.82
N THR A 20 -46.00 6.95 4.79
CA THR A 20 -45.11 6.11 5.61
C THR A 20 -44.41 5.05 4.74
N ALA A 21 -45.12 4.41 3.82
CA ALA A 21 -44.56 3.41 2.92
C ALA A 21 -43.51 4.01 1.97
N THR A 22 -43.75 5.20 1.44
CA THR A 22 -42.77 5.89 0.58
C THR A 22 -41.52 6.31 1.34
N VAL A 23 -41.66 6.85 2.56
CA VAL A 23 -40.51 7.18 3.42
C VAL A 23 -39.72 5.91 3.79
N ALA A 24 -40.40 4.82 4.14
CA ALA A 24 -39.76 3.55 4.45
C ALA A 24 -38.97 3.00 3.26
N LEU A 25 -39.54 3.06 2.05
CA LEU A 25 -38.86 2.64 0.82
C LEU A 25 -37.58 3.46 0.56
N VAL A 26 -37.66 4.79 0.69
CA VAL A 26 -36.51 5.69 0.51
C VAL A 26 -35.44 5.40 1.57
N TYR A 27 -35.83 5.14 2.81
CA TYR A 27 -34.89 4.85 3.89
C TYR A 27 -34.12 3.55 3.65
N VAL A 28 -34.82 2.47 3.26
CA VAL A 28 -34.22 1.15 3.04
C VAL A 28 -33.30 1.13 1.80
N SER A 29 -33.64 1.88 0.75
CA SER A 29 -32.86 1.90 -0.50
C SER A 29 -31.80 3.00 -0.58
N GLY A 30 -32.07 4.18 -0.02
CA GLY A 30 -31.23 5.36 -0.17
C GLY A 30 -30.02 5.39 0.75
N ILE A 31 -30.16 4.94 2.00
CA ILE A 31 -29.07 5.01 2.98
C ILE A 31 -27.89 4.09 2.63
N PRO A 32 -28.10 2.80 2.25
CA PRO A 32 -26.99 1.93 1.88
C PRO A 32 -26.19 2.46 0.68
N ALA A 33 -26.87 2.96 -0.34
CA ALA A 33 -26.22 3.52 -1.53
C ALA A 33 -25.34 4.75 -1.20
N LEU A 34 -25.79 5.61 -0.27
CA LEU A 34 -25.00 6.75 0.20
C LEU A 34 -23.79 6.31 1.03
N GLN A 35 -23.94 5.26 1.85
CA GLN A 35 -22.84 4.70 2.64
C GLN A 35 -21.76 4.11 1.73
N GLU A 36 -22.14 3.33 0.71
CA GLU A 36 -21.20 2.78 -0.27
C GLU A 36 -20.43 3.88 -1.01
N ARG A 37 -21.12 4.95 -1.42
CA ARG A 37 -20.48 6.12 -2.05
C ARG A 37 -19.47 6.79 -1.13
N ARG A 38 -19.84 6.98 0.14
CA ARG A 38 -18.96 7.59 1.13
C ARG A 38 -17.73 6.72 1.41
N ASP A 39 -17.92 5.41 1.52
CA ASP A 39 -16.83 4.46 1.78
C ASP A 39 -15.86 4.40 0.59
N ALA A 40 -16.37 4.42 -0.65
CA ALA A 40 -15.53 4.50 -1.84
C ALA A 40 -14.70 5.81 -1.89
N GLU A 41 -15.34 6.95 -1.62
CA GLU A 41 -14.67 8.25 -1.60
C GLU A 41 -13.61 8.32 -0.48
N ARG A 42 -13.85 7.68 0.67
CA ARG A 42 -12.85 7.58 1.76
C ARG A 42 -11.61 6.81 1.30
N VAL A 43 -11.78 5.70 0.58
CA VAL A 43 -10.66 4.91 0.04
C VAL A 43 -9.91 5.71 -1.03
N ASP A 44 -10.61 6.36 -1.96
CA ASP A 44 -9.97 7.16 -3.01
C ASP A 44 -9.18 8.35 -2.45
N ASN A 45 -9.68 9.00 -1.40
CA ASN A 45 -8.95 10.06 -0.73
C ASN A 45 -7.73 9.54 0.03
N ALA A 46 -7.82 8.35 0.63
CA ALA A 46 -6.67 7.70 1.24
C ALA A 46 -5.60 7.33 0.19
N GLU A 47 -5.98 6.79 -0.97
CA GLU A 47 -5.05 6.52 -2.08
C GLU A 47 -4.29 7.78 -2.49
N ARG A 48 -5.00 8.90 -2.73
CA ARG A 48 -4.38 10.20 -3.07
C ARG A 48 -3.43 10.69 -1.97
N ALA A 49 -3.81 10.54 -0.70
CA ALA A 49 -2.96 10.94 0.41
C ALA A 49 -1.69 10.08 0.49
N PHE A 50 -1.79 8.78 0.20
CA PHE A 50 -0.64 7.87 0.15
C PHE A 50 0.25 8.11 -1.07
N ASP A 51 -0.31 8.54 -2.21
CA ASP A 51 0.49 9.00 -3.34
C ASP A 51 1.36 10.21 -2.96
N VAL A 52 0.77 11.19 -2.26
CA VAL A 52 1.51 12.35 -1.74
C VAL A 52 2.55 11.95 -0.70
N LEU A 53 2.23 10.98 0.18
CA LEU A 53 3.19 10.41 1.12
C LEU A 53 4.38 9.77 0.39
N ALA A 54 4.13 9.00 -0.67
CA ALA A 54 5.17 8.38 -1.47
C ALA A 54 6.04 9.41 -2.20
N ASP A 55 5.46 10.48 -2.76
CA ASP A 55 6.21 11.61 -3.31
C ASP A 55 7.11 12.28 -2.27
N ASN A 56 6.54 12.53 -1.09
CA ASN A 56 7.26 13.14 0.02
C ASN A 56 8.42 12.27 0.52
N VAL A 57 8.25 10.94 0.54
CA VAL A 57 9.34 10.02 0.85
C VAL A 57 10.38 10.00 -0.28
N ASN A 58 9.95 10.02 -1.53
CA ASN A 58 10.83 10.06 -2.69
C ASN A 58 11.71 11.33 -2.69
N ASP A 59 11.19 12.47 -2.26
CA ASP A 59 11.97 13.70 -2.03
C ASP A 59 13.07 13.51 -0.99
N ILE A 60 12.81 12.74 0.07
CA ILE A 60 13.81 12.45 1.11
C ILE A 60 14.88 11.52 0.53
N TYR A 61 14.46 10.47 -0.17
CA TYR A 61 15.35 9.52 -0.84
C TYR A 61 16.28 10.21 -1.86
N GLN A 62 15.75 11.12 -2.68
CA GLN A 62 16.53 11.87 -3.67
C GLN A 62 17.41 12.98 -3.05
N GLY A 63 17.30 13.23 -1.74
CA GLY A 63 18.03 14.30 -1.08
C GLY A 63 17.47 15.71 -1.35
N ASN A 64 16.25 15.81 -1.89
CA ASN A 64 15.58 17.08 -2.15
C ASN A 64 15.08 17.74 -0.86
N ALA A 65 14.82 16.95 0.20
CA ALA A 65 14.41 17.45 1.51
C ALA A 65 14.88 16.52 2.65
N PRO A 66 15.26 17.06 3.83
CA PRO A 66 15.60 16.24 5.00
C PRO A 66 14.36 15.65 5.71
N SER A 67 13.19 16.27 5.53
CA SER A 67 11.93 15.80 6.10
C SER A 67 10.74 16.35 5.32
N ARG A 68 9.63 15.62 5.31
CA ARG A 68 8.35 16.01 4.71
C ARG A 68 7.19 15.65 5.65
N ALA A 69 6.01 16.16 5.35
CA ALA A 69 4.80 15.79 6.08
C ALA A 69 3.60 15.70 5.14
N THR A 70 2.71 14.76 5.43
CA THR A 70 1.48 14.50 4.67
C THR A 70 0.31 14.50 5.64
N GLU A 71 -0.74 15.27 5.32
CA GLU A 71 -2.01 15.21 6.04
C GLU A 71 -2.89 14.09 5.49
N ILE A 72 -3.41 13.24 6.37
CA ILE A 72 -4.30 12.13 6.01
C ILE A 72 -5.58 12.25 6.83
N SER A 73 -6.72 12.44 6.16
CA SER A 73 -8.03 12.35 6.80
C SER A 73 -8.36 10.89 7.10
N LEU A 74 -8.69 10.57 8.36
CA LEU A 74 -9.04 9.21 8.73
C LEU A 74 -10.51 8.88 8.46
N ASP A 75 -11.44 9.83 8.64
CA ASP A 75 -12.87 9.58 8.38
C ASP A 75 -13.39 8.25 8.98
N ASP A 76 -13.10 8.00 10.26
CA ASP A 76 -13.40 6.76 11.01
C ASP A 76 -12.53 5.54 10.66
N ALA A 77 -11.54 5.70 9.78
CA ALA A 77 -10.50 4.72 9.52
C ALA A 77 -9.41 4.75 10.59
N ARG A 78 -8.46 3.83 10.43
CA ARG A 78 -7.28 3.72 11.28
C ARG A 78 -6.02 3.82 10.43
N LEU A 79 -5.05 4.59 10.91
CA LEU A 79 -3.69 4.63 10.39
C LEU A 79 -2.76 3.97 11.41
N ALA A 80 -1.95 3.01 10.99
CA ALA A 80 -1.07 2.28 11.88
C ALA A 80 0.19 1.82 11.15
N PHE A 81 1.17 1.36 11.92
CA PHE A 81 2.26 0.57 11.34
C PHE A 81 1.80 -0.90 11.16
N GLY A 82 2.03 -1.44 9.96
CA GLY A 82 1.74 -2.82 9.61
C GLY A 82 2.73 -3.82 10.20
N ALA A 83 2.50 -5.10 9.90
CA ALA A 83 3.46 -6.16 10.18
C ALA A 83 4.81 -5.86 9.49
N PRO A 84 5.96 -6.20 10.10
CA PRO A 84 7.26 -5.95 9.50
C PRO A 84 7.39 -6.61 8.13
N THR A 85 8.04 -5.90 7.22
CA THR A 85 8.39 -6.36 5.87
C THR A 85 9.90 -6.39 5.76
N THR A 86 10.44 -7.44 5.15
CA THR A 86 11.87 -7.60 4.90
C THR A 86 12.13 -7.64 3.41
N MET A 87 13.02 -6.79 2.92
CA MET A 87 13.55 -6.82 1.55
C MET A 87 14.99 -7.32 1.58
N ARG A 88 15.31 -8.26 0.70
CA ARG A 88 16.62 -8.90 0.62
C ARG A 88 17.07 -9.03 -0.83
N VAL A 89 18.32 -8.67 -1.12
CA VAL A 89 19.00 -8.95 -2.39
C VAL A 89 20.19 -9.85 -2.10
N THR A 90 20.21 -11.03 -2.70
CA THR A 90 21.32 -12.00 -2.60
C THR A 90 22.01 -12.13 -3.96
N VAL A 91 23.32 -11.90 -4.04
CA VAL A 91 24.06 -12.02 -5.31
C VAL A 91 24.71 -13.40 -5.39
N THR A 92 23.96 -14.39 -5.90
CA THR A 92 24.31 -15.82 -5.88
C THR A 92 25.48 -16.19 -6.79
N SER A 93 25.77 -15.34 -7.78
CA SER A 93 26.89 -15.48 -8.72
C SER A 93 28.28 -15.20 -8.11
N LEU A 94 28.35 -14.62 -6.91
CA LEU A 94 29.60 -14.21 -6.26
C LEU A 94 29.97 -15.10 -5.05
N SER A 95 31.26 -15.17 -4.74
CA SER A 95 31.82 -15.86 -3.58
C SER A 95 32.82 -14.98 -2.82
N PRO A 96 32.62 -14.69 -1.52
CA PRO A 96 31.45 -15.07 -0.71
C PRO A 96 30.18 -14.42 -1.26
N THR A 97 29.03 -15.07 -1.07
CA THR A 97 27.72 -14.59 -1.56
C THR A 97 27.28 -13.34 -0.78
N PRO A 98 27.29 -12.15 -1.38
CA PRO A 98 26.84 -10.93 -0.73
C PRO A 98 25.33 -10.95 -0.50
N VAL A 99 24.90 -10.47 0.67
CA VAL A 99 23.49 -10.33 1.06
C VAL A 99 23.26 -8.91 1.55
N TYR A 100 22.27 -8.24 0.98
CA TYR A 100 21.82 -6.90 1.37
C TYR A 100 20.38 -7.00 1.85
N GLU A 101 20.11 -6.65 3.11
CA GLU A 101 18.80 -6.86 3.73
C GLU A 101 18.38 -5.68 4.59
N THR A 102 17.12 -5.26 4.47
CA THR A 102 16.50 -4.32 5.40
C THR A 102 15.14 -4.83 5.86
N SER A 103 14.79 -4.54 7.11
CA SER A 103 13.45 -4.75 7.66
C SER A 103 12.85 -3.42 8.09
N PHE A 104 11.58 -3.22 7.76
CA PHE A 104 10.87 -1.97 8.02
C PHE A 104 9.40 -2.25 8.34
N ARG A 105 8.67 -1.23 8.80
CA ARG A 105 7.23 -1.34 9.08
C ARG A 105 6.44 -0.49 8.08
N PRO A 106 5.59 -1.09 7.23
CA PRO A 106 4.70 -0.37 6.34
C PRO A 106 3.79 0.59 7.12
N ILE A 107 3.36 1.67 6.48
CA ILE A 107 2.28 2.53 7.00
C ILE A 107 1.00 2.01 6.36
N VAL A 108 -0.01 1.69 7.16
CA VAL A 108 -1.25 1.05 6.71
C VAL A 108 -2.45 1.90 7.14
N TYR A 109 -3.27 2.27 6.18
CA TYR A 109 -4.59 2.86 6.37
C TYR A 109 -5.65 1.78 6.16
N SER A 110 -6.51 1.55 7.16
CA SER A 110 -7.59 0.57 7.11
C SER A 110 -8.96 1.22 7.31
N ALA A 111 -9.74 1.25 6.24
CA ALA A 111 -11.14 1.71 6.25
C ALA A 111 -12.06 0.53 6.57
N GLY A 112 -12.19 0.20 7.86
CA GLY A 112 -13.02 -0.93 8.31
C GLY A 112 -12.44 -2.28 7.89
N THR A 113 -13.25 -3.16 7.29
CA THR A 113 -12.86 -4.56 7.01
C THR A 113 -12.66 -4.89 5.53
N ARG A 114 -12.78 -3.92 4.61
CA ARG A 114 -12.89 -4.22 3.17
C ARG A 114 -11.66 -3.88 2.36
N THR A 115 -10.97 -2.79 2.68
CA THR A 115 -9.82 -2.31 1.90
C THR A 115 -8.80 -1.63 2.80
N GLU A 116 -7.53 -1.91 2.51
CA GLU A 116 -6.36 -1.31 3.12
C GLU A 116 -5.49 -0.64 2.05
N ILE A 117 -4.95 0.52 2.37
CA ILE A 117 -3.92 1.20 1.58
C ILE A 117 -2.62 1.15 2.39
N ALA A 118 -1.56 0.62 1.81
CA ALA A 118 -0.27 0.47 2.45
C ALA A 118 0.83 1.21 1.68
N TYR A 119 1.66 1.95 2.40
CA TYR A 119 2.96 2.41 1.90
C TYR A 119 4.02 1.39 2.35
N GLU A 120 4.61 0.67 1.40
CA GLU A 120 5.54 -0.43 1.65
C GLU A 120 6.74 -0.33 0.70
N GLY A 121 7.93 -0.06 1.24
CA GLY A 121 9.18 -0.13 0.47
C GLY A 121 9.23 0.76 -0.76
N GLY A 122 8.49 1.88 -0.78
CA GLY A 122 8.38 2.77 -1.93
C GLY A 122 7.08 2.61 -2.73
N ALA A 123 6.41 1.46 -2.60
CA ALA A 123 5.15 1.20 -3.29
C ALA A 123 3.95 1.72 -2.48
N VAL A 124 2.89 2.14 -3.19
CA VAL A 124 1.55 2.27 -2.61
C VAL A 124 0.73 1.08 -3.09
N ILE A 125 0.24 0.28 -2.15
CA ILE A 125 -0.49 -0.97 -2.43
C ILE A 125 -1.90 -0.82 -1.90
N ARG A 126 -2.88 -1.11 -2.76
CA ARG A 126 -4.27 -1.36 -2.34
C ARG A 126 -4.44 -2.85 -2.16
N ALA A 127 -4.92 -3.30 -1.01
CA ALA A 127 -5.22 -4.69 -0.74
C ALA A 127 -6.58 -4.82 -0.05
N ASP A 128 -7.27 -5.93 -0.29
CA ASP A 128 -8.52 -6.25 0.40
C ASP A 128 -8.25 -7.39 1.39
N PRO A 129 -8.32 -7.15 2.72
CA PRO A 129 -8.10 -8.20 3.70
C PRO A 129 -8.98 -9.42 3.48
N GLY A 130 -8.38 -10.61 3.39
CA GLY A 130 -9.08 -11.86 3.11
C GLY A 130 -9.32 -12.15 1.62
N ASN A 131 -8.91 -11.25 0.71
CA ASN A 131 -8.86 -11.54 -0.73
C ASN A 131 -7.51 -11.10 -1.35
N PRO A 132 -6.43 -11.88 -1.14
CA PRO A 132 -5.10 -11.55 -1.63
C PRO A 132 -4.99 -11.39 -3.16
N GLU A 133 -5.92 -11.94 -3.94
CA GLU A 133 -5.92 -11.82 -5.41
C GLU A 133 -6.31 -10.41 -5.90
N ASN A 134 -6.94 -9.60 -5.05
CA ASN A 134 -7.34 -8.24 -5.37
C ASN A 134 -6.23 -7.20 -5.09
N ALA A 135 -5.08 -7.63 -4.55
CA ALA A 135 -4.01 -6.72 -4.19
C ALA A 135 -3.34 -6.15 -5.44
N ILE A 136 -3.18 -4.83 -5.49
CA ILE A 136 -2.60 -4.12 -6.64
C ILE A 136 -1.66 -3.01 -6.18
N VAL A 137 -0.53 -2.89 -6.88
CA VAL A 137 0.34 -1.71 -6.77
C VAL A 137 -0.35 -0.54 -7.47
N LYS A 138 -0.73 0.47 -6.69
CA LYS A 138 -1.31 1.73 -7.16
C LYS A 138 -0.23 2.71 -7.62
N ARG A 139 0.93 2.66 -6.97
CA ARG A 139 2.10 3.43 -7.28
C ARG A 139 3.34 2.58 -7.13
N ASP A 140 4.14 2.53 -8.18
CA ASP A 140 5.34 1.71 -8.24
C ASP A 140 6.42 2.22 -7.28
N PRO A 141 7.19 1.32 -6.65
CA PRO A 141 8.41 1.69 -5.96
C PRO A 141 9.43 2.26 -6.97
N PRO A 142 10.41 3.08 -6.52
CA PRO A 142 11.41 3.68 -7.39
C PRO A 142 12.49 2.69 -7.84
N MET A 143 12.12 1.43 -8.08
CA MET A 143 12.99 0.42 -8.65
C MET A 143 13.05 0.60 -10.16
N VAL A 144 14.22 0.34 -10.74
CA VAL A 144 14.41 0.42 -12.19
C VAL A 144 15.06 -0.86 -12.67
N PHE A 145 14.42 -1.52 -13.62
CA PHE A 145 14.95 -2.68 -14.34
C PHE A 145 15.00 -2.31 -15.82
N ALA A 146 16.20 -2.24 -16.38
CA ALA A 146 16.40 -1.84 -17.76
C ALA A 146 17.30 -2.84 -18.48
N ASP A 147 16.93 -3.20 -19.71
CA ASP A 147 17.78 -3.93 -20.63
C ASP A 147 18.15 -3.01 -21.79
N ASP A 148 19.42 -2.59 -21.85
CA ASP A 148 19.94 -1.80 -22.96
C ASP A 148 20.75 -2.71 -23.89
N SER A 149 20.09 -3.21 -24.93
CA SER A 149 20.72 -4.00 -26.00
C SER A 149 21.50 -5.23 -25.50
N GLY A 150 21.01 -5.89 -24.44
CA GLY A 150 21.66 -7.03 -23.80
C GLY A 150 22.56 -6.68 -22.62
N ASN A 151 22.55 -5.43 -22.16
CA ASN A 151 23.21 -4.98 -20.93
C ASN A 151 22.14 -4.65 -19.87
N GLY A 152 21.94 -5.57 -18.93
CA GLY A 152 20.93 -5.48 -17.88
C GLY A 152 21.37 -4.60 -16.72
N THR A 153 20.53 -3.67 -16.31
CA THR A 153 20.73 -2.83 -15.11
C THR A 153 19.55 -2.96 -14.16
N ALA A 154 19.83 -3.24 -12.89
CA ALA A 154 18.89 -3.15 -11.78
C ALA A 154 19.31 -2.07 -10.78
N LEU A 155 18.42 -1.10 -10.53
CA LEU A 155 18.52 -0.15 -9.43
C LEU A 155 17.41 -0.46 -8.43
N ILE A 156 17.81 -0.84 -7.21
CA ILE A 156 16.92 -1.32 -6.16
C ILE A 156 17.11 -0.45 -4.91
N PRO A 157 16.24 0.56 -4.69
CA PRO A 157 16.26 1.35 -3.47
C PRO A 157 15.51 0.65 -2.33
N PHE A 158 16.16 0.52 -1.19
CA PHE A 158 15.59 0.08 0.07
C PHE A 158 15.08 1.28 0.85
N LEU A 159 13.77 1.53 0.78
CA LEU A 159 13.10 2.61 1.50
C LEU A 159 12.46 2.05 2.78
N GLY A 160 13.22 2.10 3.88
CA GLY A 160 12.82 1.49 5.14
C GLY A 160 12.13 2.47 6.09
N THR A 161 10.81 2.40 6.23
CA THR A 161 10.04 3.14 7.23
C THR A 161 10.14 2.50 8.61
N ARG A 162 10.41 3.31 9.63
CA ARG A 162 10.43 2.86 11.02
C ARG A 162 9.71 3.87 11.93
N PRO A 163 8.99 3.41 12.96
CA PRO A 163 8.29 4.34 13.83
C PRO A 163 9.25 5.08 14.73
N ALA A 164 9.08 6.39 14.77
CA ALA A 164 9.73 7.27 15.72
C ALA A 164 8.65 7.80 16.67
N GLY A 165 8.92 7.72 17.98
CA GLY A 165 7.98 8.15 19.03
C GLY A 165 7.01 7.06 19.52
N ASP A 166 6.07 7.48 20.38
CA ASP A 166 5.19 6.57 21.13
C ASP A 166 3.90 6.18 20.37
N GLY A 167 3.56 6.90 19.30
CA GLY A 167 2.38 6.66 18.48
C GLY A 167 2.59 5.53 17.47
N SER A 168 1.94 4.39 17.69
CA SER A 168 1.98 3.25 16.75
C SER A 168 0.72 3.12 15.87
N ALA A 169 -0.36 3.79 16.26
CA ALA A 169 -1.61 3.86 15.52
C ALA A 169 -2.44 5.07 15.96
N VAL A 170 -3.21 5.64 15.02
CA VAL A 170 -4.20 6.70 15.25
C VAL A 170 -5.49 6.30 14.52
N GLY A 171 -6.65 6.61 15.11
CA GLY A 171 -7.96 6.25 14.57
C GLY A 171 -9.01 7.30 14.90
N GLY A 172 -10.15 7.23 14.22
CA GLY A 172 -11.32 8.07 14.49
C GLY A 172 -11.59 9.11 13.39
N SER A 173 -12.43 10.09 13.69
CA SER A 173 -12.80 11.17 12.76
C SER A 173 -11.86 12.37 12.96
N THR A 174 -10.60 12.21 12.56
CA THR A 174 -9.56 13.25 12.65
C THR A 174 -8.69 13.24 11.41
N THR A 175 -7.98 14.34 11.17
CA THR A 175 -6.85 14.40 10.25
C THR A 175 -5.56 14.15 11.04
N VAL A 176 -4.66 13.34 10.49
CA VAL A 176 -3.35 13.01 11.08
C VAL A 176 -2.25 13.57 10.21
N LEU A 177 -1.28 14.22 10.82
CA LEU A 177 -0.06 14.67 10.15
C LEU A 177 1.01 13.58 10.24
N VAL A 178 1.22 12.88 9.14
CA VAL A 178 2.30 11.89 9.00
C VAL A 178 3.58 12.63 8.65
N ARG A 179 4.50 12.70 9.61
CA ARG A 179 5.81 13.35 9.39
C ARG A 179 6.88 12.29 9.14
N THR A 180 7.58 12.43 8.02
CA THR A 180 8.67 11.57 7.57
C THR A 180 10.00 12.33 7.63
N VAL A 181 11.03 11.69 8.17
CA VAL A 181 12.37 12.29 8.32
C VAL A 181 13.40 11.31 7.81
N GLY A 182 14.33 11.80 6.98
CA GLY A 182 15.45 11.00 6.51
C GLY A 182 16.33 10.55 7.67
N ALA A 183 16.69 9.28 7.68
CA ALA A 183 17.47 8.66 8.72
C ALA A 183 18.54 7.74 8.13
N THR A 184 19.56 7.45 8.93
CA THR A 184 20.64 6.56 8.52
C THR A 184 20.08 5.17 8.19
N PRO A 185 20.36 4.62 7.00
CA PRO A 185 19.93 3.28 6.63
C PRO A 185 20.67 2.21 7.43
N THR A 186 20.11 0.99 7.44
CA THR A 186 20.73 -0.19 8.05
C THR A 186 21.68 -0.94 7.12
N VAL A 187 21.69 -0.57 5.83
CA VAL A 187 22.47 -1.20 4.76
C VAL A 187 23.30 -0.13 4.08
N GLU A 188 24.52 -0.47 3.69
CA GLU A 188 25.36 0.42 2.90
C GLU A 188 24.96 0.40 1.42
N ASN A 189 25.19 1.51 0.73
CA ASN A 189 24.97 1.59 -0.71
C ASN A 189 26.00 0.70 -1.43
N VAL A 190 25.53 -0.07 -2.40
CA VAL A 190 26.35 -0.99 -3.19
C VAL A 190 26.17 -0.69 -4.66
N SER A 191 27.28 -0.73 -5.39
CA SER A 191 27.30 -0.70 -6.85
C SER A 191 28.21 -1.82 -7.33
N LEU A 192 27.62 -2.81 -7.99
CA LEU A 192 28.34 -3.85 -8.71
C LEU A 192 28.25 -3.54 -10.21
N THR A 193 29.40 -3.48 -10.86
CA THR A 193 29.55 -3.26 -12.30
C THR A 193 30.35 -4.40 -12.89
N ASP A 194 30.16 -4.65 -14.19
CA ASP A 194 30.91 -5.68 -14.92
C ASP A 194 30.49 -7.12 -14.54
N GLY A 195 29.18 -7.37 -14.59
CA GLY A 195 28.58 -8.71 -14.44
C GLY A 195 28.92 -9.70 -15.58
N PRO A 196 28.17 -10.80 -15.73
CA PRO A 196 26.80 -10.98 -15.26
C PRO A 196 26.70 -11.34 -13.77
N TYR A 197 25.66 -10.82 -13.12
CA TYR A 197 25.26 -11.12 -11.75
C TYR A 197 23.89 -11.79 -11.73
N THR A 198 23.83 -13.00 -11.20
CA THR A 198 22.58 -13.63 -10.78
C THR A 198 22.18 -13.10 -9.41
N LEU A 199 20.99 -12.52 -9.33
CA LEU A 199 20.37 -11.94 -8.14
C LEU A 199 19.18 -12.79 -7.72
N ASN A 200 19.03 -13.03 -6.42
CA ASN A 200 17.78 -13.47 -5.84
C ASN A 200 17.23 -12.33 -4.97
N TYR A 201 16.24 -11.63 -5.49
CA TYR A 201 15.48 -10.62 -4.74
C TYR A 201 14.37 -11.34 -3.96
N THR A 202 14.25 -11.06 -2.67
CA THR A 202 13.18 -11.60 -1.83
C THR A 202 12.50 -10.46 -1.08
N ILE A 203 11.17 -10.46 -1.08
CA ILE A 203 10.36 -9.63 -0.18
C ILE A 203 9.46 -10.53 0.67
N GLU A 204 9.63 -10.45 1.98
CA GLU A 204 8.82 -11.12 2.98
C GLU A 204 7.83 -10.09 3.56
N THR A 205 6.56 -10.20 3.18
CA THR A 205 5.44 -9.30 3.55
C THR A 205 4.24 -10.13 4.05
N THR A 206 3.07 -9.52 4.17
CA THR A 206 1.83 -10.24 4.50
C THR A 206 1.24 -10.90 3.25
N PRO A 207 0.51 -12.03 3.39
CA PRO A 207 -0.11 -12.71 2.25
C PRO A 207 -1.03 -11.81 1.43
N GLU A 208 -1.68 -10.84 2.07
CA GLU A 208 -2.58 -9.87 1.43
C GLU A 208 -1.85 -8.91 0.47
N ARG A 209 -0.53 -8.75 0.58
CA ARG A 209 0.25 -7.84 -0.29
C ARG A 209 1.24 -8.58 -1.20
N ALA A 210 1.55 -9.84 -0.92
CA ALA A 210 2.53 -10.61 -1.69
C ALA A 210 2.19 -10.70 -3.18
N ASN A 211 0.91 -10.91 -3.55
CA ASN A 211 0.49 -10.96 -4.94
C ASN A 211 0.74 -9.63 -5.68
N ALA A 212 0.53 -8.49 -5.04
CA ALA A 212 0.80 -7.18 -5.65
C ALA A 212 2.29 -7.02 -6.00
N TRP A 213 3.18 -7.50 -5.13
CA TRP A 213 4.62 -7.51 -5.39
C TRP A 213 5.02 -8.46 -6.51
N ARG A 214 4.45 -9.68 -6.55
CA ARG A 214 4.65 -10.61 -7.68
C ARG A 214 4.24 -9.94 -8.98
N ASP A 215 3.02 -9.40 -9.04
CA ASP A 215 2.45 -8.80 -10.25
C ASP A 215 3.28 -7.59 -10.71
N PHE A 216 3.81 -6.79 -9.75
CA PHE A 216 4.77 -5.72 -10.03
C PHE A 216 6.04 -6.24 -10.69
N PHE A 217 6.73 -7.22 -10.10
CA PHE A 217 7.95 -7.78 -10.71
C PHE A 217 7.65 -8.45 -12.05
N ASP A 218 6.45 -9.02 -12.19
CA ASP A 218 6.04 -9.65 -13.43
C ASP A 218 5.86 -8.65 -14.57
N GLY A 219 5.34 -7.47 -14.27
CA GLY A 219 5.16 -6.36 -15.22
C GLY A 219 6.42 -5.55 -15.49
N GLU A 220 7.22 -5.26 -14.47
CA GLU A 220 8.33 -4.29 -14.56
C GLU A 220 9.68 -4.90 -14.93
N VAL A 221 9.96 -6.16 -14.57
CA VAL A 221 11.25 -6.78 -14.93
C VAL A 221 11.20 -7.29 -16.37
N PRO A 222 12.05 -6.78 -17.29
CA PRO A 222 12.08 -7.23 -18.67
C PRO A 222 12.33 -8.74 -18.79
N ALA A 223 11.64 -9.39 -19.73
CA ALA A 223 11.73 -10.84 -19.94
C ALA A 223 13.16 -11.39 -20.15
N PRO A 224 14.13 -10.67 -20.76
CA PRO A 224 15.52 -11.14 -20.84
C PRO A 224 16.22 -11.26 -19.49
N LEU A 225 15.86 -10.40 -18.53
CA LEU A 225 16.48 -10.32 -17.21
C LEU A 225 15.80 -11.25 -16.19
N LYS A 226 14.48 -11.43 -16.31
CA LYS A 226 13.66 -12.23 -15.38
C LYS A 226 13.77 -13.74 -15.69
N LYS A 227 14.17 -14.54 -14.70
CA LYS A 227 14.18 -16.01 -14.81
C LYS A 227 12.93 -16.64 -14.20
N ASP A 228 12.68 -16.36 -12.93
CA ASP A 228 11.56 -16.91 -12.17
C ASP A 228 11.17 -15.94 -11.05
N CYS A 229 9.87 -15.88 -10.72
CA CYS A 229 9.32 -14.98 -9.69
C CYS A 229 8.19 -15.64 -8.89
N PRO A 230 8.40 -16.81 -8.24
CA PRO A 230 7.34 -17.46 -7.49
C PRO A 230 6.97 -16.66 -6.23
N VAL A 231 5.68 -16.72 -5.89
CA VAL A 231 5.26 -16.52 -4.50
C VAL A 231 5.57 -17.82 -3.77
N ALA A 232 6.44 -17.74 -2.78
CA ALA A 232 6.91 -18.86 -1.98
C ALA A 232 6.48 -18.69 -0.50
N GLY A 233 6.51 -19.78 0.25
CA GLY A 233 6.19 -19.79 1.69
C GLY A 233 4.73 -20.11 1.99
N THR A 234 4.48 -20.68 3.18
CA THR A 234 3.13 -20.96 3.68
C THR A 234 2.97 -20.33 5.06
N PRO A 235 2.03 -19.38 5.26
CA PRO A 235 1.18 -18.78 4.23
C PRO A 235 1.99 -17.91 3.25
N ASP A 236 1.38 -17.62 2.09
CA ASP A 236 1.94 -17.02 0.86
C ASP A 236 2.41 -15.56 1.04
N GLY A 237 3.37 -15.30 1.93
CA GLY A 237 3.87 -13.96 2.26
C GLY A 237 5.22 -13.60 1.63
N VAL A 238 5.88 -14.51 0.91
CA VAL A 238 7.22 -14.28 0.36
C VAL A 238 7.18 -14.27 -1.15
N VAL A 239 7.73 -13.24 -1.78
CA VAL A 239 7.98 -13.22 -3.22
C VAL A 239 9.49 -13.34 -3.42
N ALA A 240 9.92 -14.32 -4.22
CA ALA A 240 11.32 -14.51 -4.56
C ALA A 240 11.47 -14.40 -6.08
N CYS A 241 12.37 -13.53 -6.55
CA CYS A 241 12.61 -13.27 -7.95
C CYS A 241 14.08 -13.46 -8.30
N GLU A 242 14.35 -14.38 -9.23
CA GLU A 242 15.67 -14.56 -9.83
C GLU A 242 15.82 -13.65 -11.06
N ILE A 243 16.82 -12.76 -11.01
CA ILE A 243 17.08 -11.74 -12.02
C ILE A 243 18.56 -11.78 -12.40
N GLU A 244 18.88 -11.77 -13.69
CA GLU A 244 20.25 -11.65 -14.21
C GLU A 244 20.49 -10.24 -14.75
N VAL A 245 21.56 -9.59 -14.28
CA VAL A 245 21.94 -8.24 -14.70
C VAL A 245 23.45 -8.08 -14.81
N ASP A 246 23.92 -7.13 -15.60
CA ASP A 246 25.34 -6.75 -15.69
C ASP A 246 25.73 -5.67 -14.68
N ARG A 247 24.73 -4.87 -14.26
CA ARG A 247 24.90 -3.80 -13.27
C ARG A 247 23.82 -3.88 -12.19
N LEU A 248 24.27 -3.91 -10.93
CA LEU A 248 23.39 -3.82 -9.76
C LEU A 248 23.74 -2.57 -8.96
N ILE A 249 22.74 -1.74 -8.67
CA ILE A 249 22.85 -0.64 -7.72
C ILE A 249 21.81 -0.87 -6.62
N VAL A 250 22.28 -1.13 -5.40
CA VAL A 250 21.43 -1.17 -4.21
C VAL A 250 21.68 0.11 -3.42
N THR A 251 20.65 0.88 -3.18
CA THR A 251 20.72 2.06 -2.30
C THR A 251 19.82 1.83 -1.10
N ALA A 252 20.14 2.42 0.04
CA ALA A 252 19.28 2.30 1.22
C ALA A 252 19.03 3.67 1.85
N THR A 253 17.80 3.88 2.31
CA THR A 253 17.39 5.10 3.02
C THR A 253 16.47 4.71 4.18
N GLY A 254 16.86 5.08 5.39
CA GLY A 254 16.00 4.96 6.56
C GLY A 254 15.03 6.13 6.62
N ILE A 255 13.80 5.89 7.07
CA ILE A 255 12.77 6.93 7.19
C ILE A 255 12.12 6.81 8.55
N ASP A 256 12.36 7.79 9.42
CA ASP A 256 11.68 7.92 10.71
C ASP A 256 10.29 8.52 10.50
N VAL A 257 9.26 7.83 11.00
CA VAL A 257 7.85 8.21 10.79
C VAL A 257 7.17 8.47 12.13
N THR A 258 6.49 9.61 12.24
CA THR A 258 5.65 9.99 13.40
C THR A 258 4.23 10.29 12.94
N PHE A 259 3.24 9.95 13.76
CA PHE A 259 1.84 10.35 13.59
C PHE A 259 1.52 11.44 14.61
N ASN A 260 1.15 12.63 14.16
CA ASN A 260 0.80 13.78 15.01
C ASN A 260 -0.63 14.27 14.76
#